data_AF-A0AAE4V2A5-F1
#
_entry.id   AF-A0AAE4V2A5-F1
#
_cell.length_a   1.000
_cell.length_b   1.000
_cell.length_c   1.000
_cell.angle_alpha   90.00
_cell.angle_beta   90.00
_cell.angle_gamma   90.00
#
_symmetry.space_group_name_H-M   'P 1'
#
loop_
_entity.id
_entity.type
_entity.pdbx_description
1 polymer ?
#
loop_
_entity_poly.entity_id
_entity_poly.type
_entity_poly.pdbx_seq_one_letter_code
_entity_poly.pdbx_strand_id
1 'polypeptide(L)'
;MFTAAAWSTPYSFAQDSISSLGVTTCEVGSCSPMHDVMNSAFFALGVLTLLGALFLHRHIRSGREKKWILSLAVIIAVSTAATGLFPANDGTIIHWSAVLPGFVARHVVLVLIAWHMWHEKRLVALWSALCALVGLVGAGLMLGQALHFGLGERLALYPLPMWMAVTGMAVLMGLARRTVFRNVEFSLRSFRPRTATSRPRRSAVTAPRCSIEWQPRTIGVDSSETRA
;
A
#
# COMPACT_ATOMS: atom_id res chain seq x y z
N MET A 1 17.28 -15.95 8.61
CA MET A 1 18.74 -16.14 8.72
C MET A 1 19.14 -16.62 10.11
N PHE A 2 18.78 -15.91 11.19
CA PHE A 2 19.08 -16.35 12.56
C PHE A 2 18.57 -17.78 12.86
N THR A 3 17.32 -18.07 12.48
CA THR A 3 16.72 -19.39 12.65
C THR A 3 17.45 -20.49 11.87
N ALA A 4 17.94 -20.19 10.67
CA ALA A 4 18.71 -21.12 9.85
C ALA A 4 20.14 -21.32 10.37
N ALA A 5 20.73 -20.29 10.97
CA ALA A 5 22.06 -20.37 11.58
C ALA A 5 22.07 -21.21 12.86
N ALA A 6 20.93 -21.29 13.56
CA ALA A 6 20.75 -22.13 14.74
C ALA A 6 20.37 -23.58 14.42
N TRP A 7 20.23 -23.94 13.14
CA TRP A 7 19.86 -25.30 12.73
C TRP A 7 20.94 -26.32 13.13
N SER A 8 20.53 -27.51 13.57
CA SER A 8 21.46 -28.50 14.12
C SER A 8 22.42 -29.11 13.08
N THR A 9 21.95 -29.30 11.86
CA THR A 9 22.72 -29.62 10.65
C THR A 9 22.84 -28.39 9.72
N PRO A 10 23.81 -28.35 8.80
CA PRO A 10 23.93 -27.23 7.85
C PRO A 10 22.66 -27.06 7.01
N TYR A 11 21.92 -25.98 7.24
CA TYR A 11 20.73 -25.63 6.48
C TYR A 11 21.09 -25.09 5.10
N SER A 12 20.55 -25.69 4.05
CA SER A 12 20.71 -25.27 2.67
C SER A 12 19.55 -24.38 2.23
N PHE A 13 19.80 -23.08 2.06
CA PHE A 13 18.80 -22.16 1.49
C PHE A 13 18.36 -22.55 0.07
N ALA A 14 19.17 -23.34 -0.63
CA ALA A 14 18.83 -23.78 -1.96
C ALA A 14 17.87 -24.96 -1.94
N GLN A 15 18.14 -25.97 -1.12
CA GLN A 15 17.37 -27.22 -1.10
C GLN A 15 16.21 -27.16 -0.12
N ASP A 16 16.44 -26.62 1.08
CA ASP A 16 15.53 -26.76 2.21
C ASP A 16 14.40 -25.75 2.16
N SER A 17 13.21 -26.22 2.51
CA SER A 17 12.03 -25.38 2.59
C SER A 17 12.16 -24.34 3.71
N ILE A 18 11.61 -23.16 3.46
CA ILE A 18 11.45 -22.12 4.48
C ILE A 18 10.58 -22.66 5.62
N SER A 19 9.55 -23.44 5.29
CA SER A 19 8.60 -23.98 6.27
C SER A 19 9.25 -24.98 7.23
N SER A 20 10.35 -25.61 6.81
CA SER A 20 11.13 -26.49 7.70
C SER A 20 11.74 -25.72 8.89
N LEU A 21 11.99 -24.40 8.77
CA LEU A 21 12.44 -23.54 9.87
C LEU A 21 11.38 -23.33 10.95
N GLY A 22 10.14 -23.73 10.71
CA GLY A 22 9.05 -23.67 11.68
C GLY A 22 8.77 -25.00 12.40
N VAL A 23 9.46 -26.08 12.02
CA VAL A 23 9.22 -27.42 12.57
C VAL A 23 9.58 -27.46 14.06
N THR A 24 8.64 -27.93 14.88
CA THR A 24 8.74 -27.91 16.36
C THR A 24 9.36 -29.18 16.94
N THR A 25 9.47 -30.25 16.16
CA THR A 25 10.11 -31.51 16.55
C THR A 25 11.49 -31.65 15.91
N CYS A 26 12.37 -32.44 16.51
CA CYS A 26 13.67 -32.75 15.92
C CYS A 26 13.66 -34.18 15.38
N GLU A 27 13.76 -34.29 14.07
CA GLU A 27 13.90 -35.53 13.31
C GLU A 27 15.23 -35.52 12.53
N VAL A 28 15.65 -36.67 12.01
CA VAL A 28 16.89 -36.79 11.23
C VAL A 28 16.80 -35.88 10.00
N GLY A 29 17.65 -34.85 9.96
CA GLY A 29 17.68 -33.86 8.88
C GLY A 29 16.73 -32.67 9.04
N SER A 30 15.90 -32.63 10.08
CA SER A 30 15.01 -31.49 10.36
C SER A 30 14.91 -31.19 11.85
N CYS A 31 15.60 -30.13 12.30
CA CYS A 31 15.55 -29.68 13.68
C CYS A 31 15.85 -28.18 13.72
N SER A 32 14.84 -27.40 14.12
CA SER A 32 14.90 -25.95 14.17
C SER A 32 14.78 -25.44 15.62
N PRO A 33 15.90 -25.26 16.34
CA PRO A 33 15.87 -24.82 17.75
C PRO A 33 15.21 -23.45 17.97
N MET A 34 15.15 -22.62 16.92
CA MET A 34 14.51 -21.30 16.96
C MET A 34 13.18 -21.28 16.18
N HIS A 35 12.46 -22.40 16.14
CA HIS A 35 11.15 -22.47 15.48
C HIS A 35 10.17 -21.40 15.97
N ASP A 36 10.23 -21.05 17.26
CA ASP A 36 9.36 -20.03 17.85
C ASP A 36 9.57 -18.66 17.21
N VAL A 37 10.83 -18.30 16.90
CA VAL A 37 11.14 -17.05 16.22
C VAL A 37 10.61 -17.08 14.79
N MET A 38 10.72 -18.22 14.10
CA MET A 38 10.21 -18.36 12.74
C MET A 38 8.68 -18.26 12.69
N ASN A 39 8.01 -19.04 13.52
CA ASN A 39 6.55 -19.14 13.57
C ASN A 39 5.93 -17.82 14.05
N SER A 40 6.52 -17.19 15.07
CA SER A 40 6.10 -15.87 15.53
C SER A 40 6.32 -14.79 14.47
N ALA A 41 7.39 -14.88 13.66
CA ALA A 41 7.61 -13.94 12.57
C ALA A 41 6.55 -14.09 11.46
N PHE A 42 6.14 -15.31 11.12
CA PHE A 42 5.03 -15.52 10.18
C PHE A 42 3.71 -15.00 10.74
N PHE A 43 3.41 -15.28 12.01
CA PHE A 43 2.23 -14.74 12.67
C PHE A 43 2.22 -13.21 12.66
N ALA A 44 3.31 -12.59 13.10
CA ALA A 44 3.47 -11.14 13.12
C ALA A 44 3.37 -10.53 11.71
N LEU A 45 3.96 -11.16 10.70
CA LEU A 45 3.84 -10.72 9.31
C LEU A 45 2.38 -10.73 8.85
N GLY A 46 1.63 -11.80 9.13
CA GLY A 46 0.19 -11.86 8.82
C GLY A 46 -0.61 -10.74 9.49
N VAL A 47 -0.36 -10.48 10.78
CA VAL A 47 -0.98 -9.38 11.52
C VAL A 47 -0.62 -8.02 10.90
N LEU A 48 0.65 -7.77 10.60
CA LEU A 48 1.09 -6.52 9.96
C LEU A 48 0.48 -6.32 8.58
N THR A 49 0.35 -7.38 7.78
CA THR A 49 -0.34 -7.34 6.49
C THR A 49 -1.81 -6.97 6.66
N LEU A 50 -2.50 -7.53 7.66
CA LEU A 50 -3.89 -7.18 7.96
C LEU A 50 -4.03 -5.70 8.37
N LEU A 51 -3.18 -5.23 9.26
CA LEU A 51 -3.15 -3.82 9.69
C LEU A 51 -2.88 -2.89 8.50
N GLY A 52 -1.92 -3.24 7.65
CA GLY A 52 -1.63 -2.51 6.41
C GLY A 52 -2.85 -2.42 5.50
N ALA A 53 -3.59 -3.53 5.32
CA ALA A 53 -4.81 -3.56 4.53
C ALA A 53 -5.92 -2.66 5.13
N LEU A 54 -6.08 -2.67 6.46
CA LEU A 54 -7.06 -1.82 7.15
C LEU A 54 -6.73 -0.32 7.03
N PHE A 55 -5.45 0.06 7.16
CA PHE A 55 -5.04 1.44 6.94
C PHE A 55 -5.22 1.87 5.48
N LEU A 56 -4.88 0.98 4.54
CA LEU A 56 -5.03 1.25 3.11
C LEU A 56 -6.52 1.37 2.72
N HIS A 57 -7.41 0.59 3.34
CA HIS A 57 -8.86 0.68 3.12
C HIS A 57 -9.41 2.09 3.31
N ARG A 58 -8.90 2.85 4.28
CA ARG A 58 -9.37 4.23 4.55
C ARG A 58 -8.93 5.24 3.48
N HIS A 59 -7.90 4.93 2.71
CA HIS A 59 -7.28 5.88 1.77
C HIS A 59 -7.61 5.61 0.30
N ILE A 60 -8.10 4.41 -0.05
CA ILE A 60 -8.48 4.07 -1.43
C ILE A 60 -9.95 4.42 -1.70
N ARG A 61 -10.23 5.04 -2.85
CA ARG A 61 -11.60 5.32 -3.35
C ARG A 61 -12.41 4.03 -3.46
N SER A 62 -13.69 4.09 -3.10
CA SER A 62 -14.60 2.95 -3.18
C SER A 62 -14.77 2.46 -4.63
N GLY A 63 -14.56 1.16 -4.87
CA GLY A 63 -14.68 0.54 -6.19
C GLY A 63 -14.57 -0.99 -6.12
N ARG A 64 -14.79 -1.68 -7.25
CA ARG A 64 -14.66 -3.14 -7.35
C ARG A 64 -13.21 -3.60 -7.12
N GLU A 65 -12.24 -2.87 -7.67
CA GLU A 65 -10.81 -3.18 -7.53
C GLU A 65 -10.34 -3.10 -6.07
N LYS A 66 -10.81 -2.08 -5.33
CA LYS A 66 -10.58 -1.98 -3.88
C LYS A 66 -11.05 -3.22 -3.15
N LYS A 67 -12.24 -3.74 -3.48
CA LYS A 67 -12.77 -4.96 -2.84
C LYS A 67 -11.85 -6.15 -3.13
N TRP A 68 -11.44 -6.35 -4.38
CA TRP A 68 -10.53 -7.44 -4.74
C TRP A 68 -9.18 -7.35 -4.04
N ILE A 69 -8.52 -6.19 -4.07
CA ILE A 69 -7.21 -5.99 -3.44
C ILE A 69 -7.29 -6.24 -1.93
N LEU A 70 -8.33 -5.71 -1.26
CA LEU A 70 -8.49 -5.91 0.18
C LEU A 70 -8.85 -7.35 0.55
N SER A 71 -9.74 -8.00 -0.20
CA SER A 71 -10.07 -9.41 0.02
C SER A 71 -8.83 -10.30 -0.13
N LEU A 72 -8.03 -10.07 -1.17
CA LEU A 72 -6.76 -10.79 -1.36
C LEU A 72 -5.77 -10.49 -0.23
N ALA A 73 -5.66 -9.24 0.21
CA ALA A 73 -4.80 -8.87 1.33
C ALA A 73 -5.22 -9.57 2.64
N VAL A 74 -6.53 -9.69 2.90
CA VAL A 74 -7.05 -10.44 4.05
C VAL A 74 -6.72 -11.94 3.92
N ILE A 75 -6.91 -12.53 2.74
CA ILE A 75 -6.55 -13.94 2.49
C ILE A 75 -5.06 -14.17 2.76
N ILE A 76 -4.19 -13.29 2.24
CA ILE A 76 -2.74 -13.35 2.47
C ILE A 76 -2.43 -13.23 3.96
N ALA A 77 -3.04 -12.27 4.66
CA ALA A 77 -2.80 -12.04 6.07
C ALA A 77 -3.18 -13.27 6.93
N VAL A 78 -4.38 -13.80 6.73
CA VAL A 78 -4.88 -14.98 7.46
C VAL A 78 -4.05 -16.20 7.14
N SER A 79 -3.76 -16.46 5.86
CA SER A 79 -2.93 -17.58 5.41
C SER A 79 -1.51 -17.53 5.98
N THR A 80 -0.89 -16.34 5.97
CA THR A 80 0.46 -16.15 6.53
C THR A 80 0.46 -16.34 8.05
N ALA A 81 -0.55 -15.81 8.74
CA ALA A 81 -0.67 -16.02 10.19
C ALA A 81 -0.92 -17.49 10.55
N ALA A 82 -1.81 -18.17 9.81
CA ALA A 82 -2.10 -19.58 9.98
C ALA A 82 -0.85 -20.45 9.71
N THR A 83 -0.02 -20.09 8.75
CA THR A 83 1.26 -20.79 8.48
C THR A 83 2.19 -20.78 9.70
N GLY A 84 2.19 -19.69 10.48
CA GLY A 84 2.94 -19.63 11.74
C GLY A 84 2.31 -20.42 12.89
N LEU A 85 0.99 -20.64 12.85
CA LEU A 85 0.26 -21.41 13.87
C LEU A 85 0.24 -22.91 13.60
N PHE A 86 0.38 -23.31 12.34
CA PHE A 86 0.39 -24.71 11.90
C PHE A 86 1.73 -25.03 11.23
N PRO A 87 2.78 -25.33 12.03
CA PRO A 87 4.07 -25.84 11.55
C PRO A 87 3.95 -26.99 10.56
N ALA A 88 5.01 -27.19 9.76
CA ALA A 88 5.00 -28.24 8.73
C ALA A 88 4.85 -29.67 9.29
N ASN A 89 5.17 -29.88 10.57
CA ASN A 89 5.03 -31.16 11.28
C ASN A 89 3.65 -31.38 11.94
N ASP A 90 2.71 -30.42 11.89
CA ASP A 90 1.33 -30.63 12.37
C ASP A 90 0.47 -31.46 11.40
N GLY A 91 1.01 -31.75 10.21
CA GLY A 91 0.38 -32.54 9.17
C GLY A 91 0.40 -31.84 7.83
N THR A 92 0.70 -32.59 6.78
CA THR A 92 0.84 -32.05 5.42
C THR A 92 -0.44 -31.32 4.98
N ILE A 93 -1.62 -31.91 5.18
CA ILE A 93 -2.88 -31.32 4.69
C ILE A 93 -3.18 -29.99 5.40
N ILE A 94 -3.04 -29.92 6.73
CA ILE A 94 -3.34 -28.71 7.48
C ILE A 94 -2.36 -27.59 7.13
N HIS A 95 -1.06 -27.90 7.06
CA HIS A 95 -0.04 -26.92 6.70
C HIS A 95 -0.24 -26.39 5.27
N TRP A 96 -0.46 -27.27 4.29
CA TRP A 96 -0.73 -26.84 2.91
C TRP A 96 -2.03 -26.05 2.79
N SER A 97 -3.07 -26.40 3.54
CA SER A 97 -4.31 -25.61 3.57
C SER A 97 -4.11 -24.20 4.15
N ALA A 98 -3.17 -24.04 5.09
CA ALA A 98 -2.79 -22.76 5.65
C ALA A 98 -1.96 -21.92 4.67
N VAL A 99 -1.01 -22.54 3.95
CA VAL A 99 -0.05 -21.83 3.07
C VAL A 99 -0.62 -21.48 1.70
N LEU A 100 -1.37 -22.41 1.09
CA LEU A 100 -1.74 -22.35 -0.34
C LEU A 100 -2.62 -21.13 -0.70
N PRO A 101 -3.62 -20.72 0.09
CA PRO A 101 -4.44 -19.55 -0.24
C PRO A 101 -3.61 -18.27 -0.36
N GLY A 102 -2.71 -18.02 0.60
CA GLY A 102 -1.81 -16.88 0.57
C GLY A 102 -0.72 -17.02 -0.49
N PHE A 103 -0.26 -18.25 -0.79
CA PHE A 103 0.64 -18.55 -1.90
C PHE A 103 0.08 -18.07 -3.23
N VAL A 104 -1.18 -18.34 -3.53
CA VAL A 104 -1.81 -17.89 -4.79
C VAL A 104 -2.14 -16.39 -4.71
N ALA A 105 -2.78 -15.96 -3.64
CA ALA A 105 -3.30 -14.59 -3.50
C ALA A 105 -2.21 -13.52 -3.62
N ARG A 106 -0.98 -13.78 -3.13
CA ARG A 106 0.13 -12.81 -3.22
C ARG A 106 0.55 -12.47 -4.65
N HIS A 107 0.47 -13.43 -5.57
CA HIS A 107 0.82 -13.21 -6.97
C HIS A 107 -0.28 -12.43 -7.66
N VAL A 108 -1.53 -12.85 -7.44
CA VAL A 108 -2.71 -12.18 -8.00
C VAL A 108 -2.78 -10.72 -7.55
N VAL A 109 -2.55 -10.44 -6.26
CA VAL A 109 -2.63 -9.05 -5.75
C VAL A 109 -1.55 -8.16 -6.34
N LEU A 110 -0.31 -8.66 -6.52
CA LEU A 110 0.78 -7.88 -7.11
C LEU A 110 0.52 -7.56 -8.59
N VAL A 111 -0.03 -8.51 -9.36
CA VAL A 111 -0.44 -8.28 -10.75
C VAL A 111 -1.56 -7.24 -10.81
N LEU A 112 -2.58 -7.35 -9.94
CA LEU A 112 -3.68 -6.38 -9.89
C LEU A 112 -3.19 -4.98 -9.53
N ILE A 113 -2.29 -4.85 -8.55
CA ILE A 113 -1.71 -3.56 -8.17
C ILE A 113 -0.88 -3.00 -9.34
N ALA A 114 -0.07 -3.83 -10.01
CA ALA A 114 0.72 -3.40 -11.16
C ALA A 114 -0.16 -2.84 -12.28
N TRP A 115 -1.24 -3.56 -12.61
CA TRP A 115 -2.20 -3.16 -13.63
C TRP A 115 -2.88 -1.84 -13.26
N HIS A 116 -3.45 -1.76 -12.07
CA HIS A 116 -4.25 -0.62 -11.64
C HIS A 116 -3.41 0.66 -11.45
N MET A 117 -2.18 0.53 -10.95
CA MET A 117 -1.30 1.66 -10.71
C MET A 117 -0.51 2.12 -11.96
N TRP A 118 -0.66 1.46 -13.11
CA TRP A 118 0.16 1.71 -14.30
C TRP A 118 0.10 3.17 -14.77
N HIS A 119 -1.10 3.75 -14.80
CA HIS A 119 -1.33 5.12 -15.27
C HIS A 119 -1.19 6.16 -14.16
N GLU A 120 -1.36 5.79 -12.89
CA GLU A 120 -1.34 6.73 -11.76
C GLU A 120 0.06 6.89 -11.14
N LYS A 121 0.77 5.77 -10.95
CA LYS A 121 2.04 5.69 -10.20
C LYS A 121 2.95 4.65 -10.84
N ARG A 122 3.52 5.01 -12.00
CA ARG A 122 4.35 4.12 -12.82
C ARG A 122 5.48 3.41 -12.06
N LEU A 123 6.13 4.08 -11.09
CA LEU A 123 7.16 3.44 -10.26
C LEU A 123 6.61 2.32 -9.37
N VAL A 124 5.45 2.54 -8.74
CA VAL A 124 4.79 1.51 -7.91
C VAL A 124 4.33 0.36 -8.80
N ALA A 125 3.80 0.66 -9.98
CA ALA A 125 3.39 -0.35 -10.94
C ALA A 125 4.56 -1.22 -11.42
N LEU A 126 5.69 -0.62 -11.80
CA LEU A 126 6.89 -1.33 -12.23
C LEU A 126 7.47 -2.19 -11.09
N TRP A 127 7.52 -1.66 -9.87
CA TRP A 127 7.97 -2.42 -8.71
C TRP A 127 7.05 -3.60 -8.39
N SER A 128 5.74 -3.41 -8.50
CA SER A 128 4.74 -4.46 -8.33
C SER A 128 4.85 -5.53 -9.41
N ALA A 129 5.04 -5.12 -10.68
CA ALA A 129 5.22 -6.01 -11.81
C ALA A 129 6.50 -6.83 -11.68
N LEU A 130 7.60 -6.22 -11.25
CA LEU A 130 8.87 -6.92 -10.98
C LEU A 130 8.68 -7.97 -9.88
N CYS A 131 8.05 -7.60 -8.76
CA CYS A 131 7.78 -8.54 -7.67
C CYS A 131 6.85 -9.69 -8.12
N ALA A 132 5.81 -9.38 -8.90
CA ALA A 132 4.92 -10.38 -9.48
C ALA A 132 5.67 -11.34 -10.41
N LEU A 133 6.51 -10.81 -11.30
CA LEU A 133 7.29 -11.60 -12.25
C LEU A 133 8.26 -12.53 -11.52
N VAL A 134 9.05 -12.01 -10.58
CA VAL A 134 9.99 -12.81 -9.78
C VAL A 134 9.23 -13.90 -9.00
N GLY A 135 8.09 -13.56 -8.41
CA GLY A 135 7.23 -14.51 -7.70
C GLY A 135 6.74 -15.64 -8.59
N LEU A 136 6.15 -15.29 -9.74
CA LEU A 136 5.61 -16.25 -10.70
C LEU A 136 6.69 -17.13 -11.31
N VAL A 137 7.86 -16.57 -11.64
CA VAL A 137 9.02 -17.34 -12.12
C VAL A 137 9.48 -18.30 -11.02
N GLY A 138 9.62 -17.84 -9.78
CA GLY A 138 9.97 -18.69 -8.64
C GLY A 138 8.99 -19.85 -8.45
N ALA A 139 7.69 -19.56 -8.47
CA ALA A 139 6.63 -20.56 -8.35
C ALA A 139 6.66 -21.56 -9.52
N GLY A 140 6.83 -21.09 -10.76
CA GLY A 140 6.93 -21.95 -11.94
C GLY A 140 8.16 -22.85 -11.91
N LEU A 141 9.33 -22.33 -11.52
CA LEU A 141 10.56 -23.11 -11.37
C LEU A 141 10.45 -24.17 -10.26
N MET A 142 9.79 -23.82 -9.15
CA MET A 142 9.50 -24.75 -8.04
C MET A 142 8.59 -25.88 -8.50
N LEU A 143 7.46 -25.56 -9.14
CA LEU A 143 6.48 -26.55 -9.61
C LEU A 143 7.01 -27.42 -10.75
N GLY A 144 7.82 -26.85 -11.63
CA GLY A 144 8.46 -27.58 -12.72
C GLY A 144 9.69 -28.39 -12.29
N GLN A 145 10.05 -28.40 -11.00
CA GLN A 145 11.25 -29.04 -10.46
C GLN A 145 12.55 -28.65 -11.21
N ALA A 146 12.54 -27.47 -11.84
CA ALA A 146 13.64 -26.96 -12.67
C ALA A 146 14.70 -26.23 -11.85
N LEU A 147 14.42 -25.96 -10.58
CA LEU A 147 15.32 -25.33 -9.62
C LEU A 147 15.22 -26.09 -8.28
N HIS A 148 16.24 -25.96 -7.44
CA HIS A 148 16.17 -26.45 -6.07
C HIS A 148 14.94 -25.87 -5.35
N PHE A 149 14.20 -26.74 -4.66
CA PHE A 149 12.88 -26.44 -4.09
C PHE A 149 12.93 -25.19 -3.19
N GLY A 150 13.91 -25.11 -2.29
CA GLY A 150 14.12 -23.97 -1.40
C GLY A 150 14.36 -22.63 -2.11
N LEU A 151 15.08 -22.61 -3.24
CA LEU A 151 15.24 -21.37 -4.03
C LEU A 151 13.94 -20.95 -4.69
N GLY A 152 13.23 -21.91 -5.31
CA GLY A 152 11.96 -21.65 -5.98
C GLY A 152 10.91 -21.12 -4.99
N GLU A 153 10.82 -21.73 -3.82
CA GLU A 153 9.96 -21.28 -2.73
C GLU A 153 10.31 -19.85 -2.30
N ARG A 154 11.60 -19.52 -2.10
CA ARG A 154 12.01 -18.15 -1.71
C ARG A 154 11.68 -17.11 -2.77
N LEU A 155 11.93 -17.43 -4.03
CA LEU A 155 11.59 -16.56 -5.16
C LEU A 155 10.08 -16.35 -5.25
N ALA A 156 9.27 -17.35 -4.93
CA ALA A 156 7.81 -17.23 -4.88
C ALA A 156 7.30 -16.45 -3.66
N LEU A 157 7.91 -16.63 -2.48
CA LEU A 157 7.37 -16.12 -1.22
C LEU A 157 7.88 -14.71 -0.85
N TYR A 158 9.15 -14.40 -1.08
CA TYR A 158 9.80 -13.14 -0.64
C TYR A 158 9.39 -11.86 -1.38
N PRO A 159 8.96 -11.88 -2.66
CA PRO A 159 8.63 -10.63 -3.37
C PRO A 159 7.53 -9.81 -2.70
N LEU A 160 6.50 -10.43 -2.13
CA LEU A 160 5.43 -9.68 -1.48
C LEU A 160 5.92 -8.99 -0.18
N PRO A 161 6.58 -9.66 0.78
CA PRO A 161 7.18 -8.98 1.93
C PRO A 161 8.15 -7.86 1.55
N MET A 162 9.00 -8.08 0.54
CA MET A 162 9.88 -7.05 0.02
C MET A 162 9.09 -5.87 -0.54
N TRP A 163 8.03 -6.15 -1.28
CA TRP A 163 7.14 -5.12 -1.81
C TRP A 163 6.51 -4.29 -0.69
N MET A 164 5.98 -4.94 0.35
CA MET A 164 5.38 -4.28 1.52
C MET A 164 6.40 -3.43 2.28
N ALA A 165 7.62 -3.94 2.48
CA ALA A 165 8.67 -3.21 3.18
C ALA A 165 9.09 -1.94 2.41
N VAL A 166 9.36 -2.06 1.10
CA VAL A 166 9.79 -0.93 0.26
C VAL A 166 8.68 0.10 0.10
N THR A 167 7.46 -0.33 -0.23
CA THR A 167 6.34 0.59 -0.43
C THR A 167 5.87 1.22 0.89
N GLY A 168 5.80 0.43 1.96
CA GLY A 168 5.49 0.92 3.31
C GLY A 168 6.49 1.96 3.78
N MET A 169 7.80 1.69 3.64
CA MET A 169 8.85 2.64 3.97
C MET A 169 8.75 3.93 3.14
N ALA A 170 8.52 3.82 1.82
CA ALA A 170 8.34 4.97 0.94
C ALA A 170 7.15 5.85 1.36
N VAL A 171 6.02 5.24 1.74
CA VAL A 171 4.84 5.95 2.24
C VAL A 171 5.14 6.65 3.57
N LEU A 172 5.75 5.95 4.52
CA LEU A 172 6.09 6.51 5.84
C LEU A 172 7.06 7.70 5.71
N MET A 173 8.10 7.58 4.89
CA MET A 173 9.02 8.69 4.61
C MET A 173 8.30 9.87 3.94
N GLY A 174 7.35 9.61 3.03
CA GLY A 174 6.53 10.64 2.41
C GLY A 174 5.66 11.40 3.42
N LEU A 175 5.04 10.68 4.36
CA LEU A 175 4.24 11.26 5.44
C LEU A 175 5.08 12.06 6.44
N ALA A 176 6.25 11.54 6.81
CA ALA A 176 7.20 12.23 7.69
C ALA A 176 7.65 13.56 7.08
N ARG A 177 8.06 13.56 5.80
CA ARG A 177 8.45 14.79 5.09
C ARG A 177 7.33 15.83 5.05
N ARG A 178 6.10 15.43 4.73
CA ARG A 178 4.93 16.34 4.72
C ARG A 178 4.66 16.97 6.09
N THR A 179 4.80 16.18 7.15
CA THR A 179 4.58 16.65 8.53
C THR A 179 5.66 17.65 8.93
N VAL A 180 6.93 17.37 8.60
CA VAL A 180 8.05 18.30 8.87
C VAL A 180 7.86 19.62 8.11
N PHE A 181 7.56 19.58 6.81
CA PHE A 181 7.34 20.82 6.04
C PHE A 181 6.15 21.63 6.56
N ARG A 182 5.05 20.98 6.98
CA ARG A 182 3.91 21.68 7.60
C ARG A 182 4.29 22.36 8.91
N ASN A 183 5.11 21.71 9.74
CA ASN A 183 5.57 22.29 11.01
C ASN A 183 6.52 23.48 10.78
N VAL A 184 7.40 23.40 9.77
CA VAL A 184 8.29 24.52 9.39
C VAL A 184 7.49 25.69 8.84
N GLU A 185 6.50 25.46 7.95
CA GLU A 185 5.63 26.51 7.44
C GLU A 185 4.84 27.19 8.58
N PHE A 186 4.32 26.41 9.53
CA PHE A 186 3.66 26.94 10.72
C PHE A 186 4.60 27.81 11.56
N SER A 187 5.84 27.35 11.79
CA SER A 187 6.87 28.12 12.51
C SER A 187 7.20 29.43 11.80
N LEU A 188 7.38 29.42 10.47
CA LEU A 188 7.66 30.63 9.69
C LEU A 188 6.48 31.62 9.70
N ARG A 189 5.23 31.14 9.71
CA ARG A 189 4.05 32.00 9.89
C ARG A 189 3.99 32.61 11.28
N SER A 190 4.32 31.86 12.32
CA SER A 190 4.40 32.40 13.70
C SER A 190 5.54 33.41 13.87
N PHE A 191 6.62 33.29 13.09
CA PHE A 191 7.77 34.19 13.13
C PHE A 191 7.65 35.40 12.21
N ARG A 192 6.57 35.56 11.43
CA ARG A 192 6.33 36.78 10.66
C ARG A 192 6.05 37.89 11.67
N PRO A 193 6.95 38.87 11.88
CA PRO A 193 6.63 40.00 12.73
C PRO A 193 5.39 40.67 12.15
N ARG A 194 4.44 41.08 13.01
CA ARG A 194 3.42 42.04 12.59
C ARG A 194 4.17 43.29 12.16
N THR A 195 4.49 43.40 10.87
CA THR A 195 4.79 44.69 10.27
C THR A 195 3.47 45.46 10.36
N ALA A 196 3.38 46.25 11.42
CA ALA A 196 2.34 47.24 11.62
C ALA A 196 2.46 48.24 10.46
N THR A 197 1.83 47.91 9.34
CA THR A 197 1.57 48.85 8.28
C THR A 197 0.48 49.77 8.81
N SER A 198 0.91 50.85 9.45
CA SER A 198 0.07 52.00 9.76
C SER A 198 -0.49 52.54 8.45
N ARG A 199 -1.68 52.08 8.05
CA ARG A 199 -2.46 52.75 7.01
C ARG A 199 -2.85 54.13 7.54
N PRO A 200 -2.51 55.24 6.87
CA PRO A 200 -3.06 56.53 7.22
C PRO A 200 -4.58 56.51 6.96
N ARG A 201 -5.33 56.95 7.97
CA ARG A 201 -6.77 57.08 7.99
C ARG A 201 -7.20 58.06 6.89
N ARG A 202 -7.71 57.55 5.75
CA ARG A 202 -8.42 58.40 4.77
C ARG A 202 -9.74 58.83 5.39
N SER A 203 -9.84 60.11 5.73
CA SER A 203 -11.09 60.77 6.10
C SER A 203 -12.04 60.72 4.91
N ALA A 204 -13.18 60.05 5.09
CA ALA A 204 -14.26 60.04 4.12
C ALA A 204 -14.97 61.39 4.16
N VAL A 205 -14.86 62.18 3.08
CA VAL A 205 -15.78 63.28 2.79
C VAL A 205 -17.01 62.67 2.15
N THR A 206 -18.13 62.71 2.87
CA THR A 206 -19.47 62.34 2.39
C THR A 206 -19.91 63.31 1.30
N ALA A 207 -20.04 62.83 0.07
CA ALA A 207 -20.81 63.50 -0.99
C ALA A 207 -22.26 62.99 -0.95
N PRO A 208 -23.27 63.87 -1.09
CA PRO A 208 -24.67 63.47 -1.06
C PRO A 208 -25.06 62.68 -2.32
N ARG A 209 -25.85 61.61 -2.11
CA ARG A 209 -26.48 60.81 -3.16
C ARG A 209 -27.59 61.62 -3.82
N CYS A 210 -27.53 61.81 -5.13
CA CYS A 210 -28.66 62.22 -5.95
C CYS A 210 -29.21 60.97 -6.64
N SER A 211 -30.35 60.46 -6.18
CA SER A 211 -31.11 59.39 -6.81
C SER A 211 -32.19 60.03 -7.67
N ILE A 212 -31.96 60.09 -8.99
CA ILE A 212 -33.02 60.37 -9.96
C ILE A 212 -33.42 59.03 -10.56
N GLU A 213 -34.56 58.56 -10.09
CA GLU A 213 -35.30 57.41 -10.58
C GLU A 213 -35.95 57.78 -11.91
N TRP A 214 -35.57 57.10 -12.99
CA TRP A 214 -36.13 57.29 -14.33
C TRP A 214 -36.90 56.03 -14.71
N GLN A 215 -38.21 56.14 -14.87
CA GLN A 215 -39.06 55.11 -15.47
C GLN A 215 -40.08 55.73 -16.42
N PRO A 216 -40.55 54.95 -17.43
CA PRO A 216 -40.55 55.37 -18.82
C PRO A 216 -41.97 55.58 -19.40
N ARG A 217 -42.09 56.22 -20.57
CA ARG A 217 -43.17 55.88 -21.51
C ARG A 217 -43.02 56.44 -22.94
N THR A 218 -43.02 55.49 -23.88
CA THR A 218 -43.70 55.44 -25.20
C THR A 218 -43.46 56.55 -26.22
N ILE A 219 -42.69 56.20 -27.26
CA ILE A 219 -42.65 56.87 -28.55
C ILE A 219 -43.98 56.60 -29.26
N GLY A 220 -44.73 57.66 -29.54
CA GLY A 220 -45.88 57.64 -30.42
C GLY A 220 -45.44 57.44 -31.87
N VAL A 221 -46.09 56.51 -32.54
CA VAL A 221 -46.11 56.40 -34.00
C VAL A 221 -47.10 57.45 -34.47
N ASP A 222 -46.63 58.46 -35.18
CA ASP A 222 -47.49 59.35 -35.96
C ASP A 222 -47.27 59.12 -37.45
N SER A 223 -48.38 59.16 -38.15
CA SER A 223 -48.61 58.87 -39.56
C SER A 223 -48.84 60.17 -40.34
N SER A 224 -48.71 60.12 -41.68
CA SER A 224 -48.87 61.21 -42.68
C SER A 224 -47.64 62.15 -42.80
N GLU A 225 -47.13 62.60 -43.96
CA GLU A 225 -47.61 62.94 -45.31
C GLU A 225 -46.44 62.68 -46.32
N THR A 226 -46.59 62.09 -47.51
CA THR A 226 -47.12 62.60 -48.80
C THR A 226 -46.49 63.89 -49.38
N ARG A 227 -45.69 63.74 -50.45
CA ARG A 227 -45.42 64.64 -51.62
C ARG A 227 -44.03 64.31 -52.17
N ALA A 228 -43.75 64.22 -53.47
CA ALA A 228 -44.49 64.40 -54.71
C ALA A 228 -43.74 63.60 -55.80
#